data_AF-A0A2H6NAM4-F1
#
_entry.id   AF-A0A2H6NAM4-F1
#
_cell.length_a   1.000
_cell.length_b   1.000
_cell.length_c   1.000
_cell.angle_alpha   90.00
_cell.angle_beta   90.00
_cell.angle_gamma   90.00
#
_symmetry.space_group_name_H-M   'P 1'
#
loop_
_entity.id
_entity.type
_entity.pdbx_description
1 polymer ?
#
loop_
_entity_poly.entity_id
_entity_poly.type
_entity_poly.pdbx_seq_one_letter_code
_entity_poly.pdbx_strand_id
1 'polypeptide(L)'
;VVDGEEPAEMTAVLGPKPVLKEGTSEEDIVADQKNAIAAVLYKVSDMTGKMSLTKVSESSPFLQDQLITDDCFILDNGQHGKIFVWKGLKANEQEQQAALRVAENFISQMNYPQNTQVQILPQGRESLLFKQFFTNWK
;
A
#
# COMPACT_ATOMS: atom_id res chain seq x y z
N VAL A 1 17.24 -18.18 -5.73
CA VAL A 1 17.42 -18.99 -6.95
C VAL A 1 18.21 -18.14 -7.92
N VAL A 2 19.31 -18.66 -8.45
CA VAL A 2 20.12 -17.94 -9.45
C VAL A 2 19.59 -18.24 -10.85
N ASP A 3 19.93 -17.38 -11.79
CA ASP A 3 19.46 -17.52 -13.17
C ASP A 3 19.93 -18.84 -13.79
N GLY A 4 18.99 -19.67 -14.23
CA GLY A 4 19.27 -20.97 -14.87
C GLY A 4 19.32 -22.17 -13.92
N GLU A 5 19.21 -21.92 -12.61
CA GLU A 5 19.12 -22.98 -11.58
C GLU A 5 17.71 -23.02 -10.96
N GLU A 6 16.67 -22.81 -11.77
CA GLU A 6 15.29 -22.80 -11.29
C GLU A 6 14.83 -24.19 -10.79
N PRO A 7 14.28 -24.30 -9.56
CA PRO A 7 13.74 -25.55 -9.04
C PRO A 7 12.57 -26.10 -9.87
N ALA A 8 12.34 -27.40 -9.77
CA ALA A 8 11.26 -28.08 -10.49
C ALA A 8 9.88 -27.45 -10.18
N GLU A 9 9.64 -27.08 -8.92
CA GLU A 9 8.40 -26.42 -8.48
C GLU A 9 8.17 -25.08 -9.19
N MET A 10 9.25 -24.33 -9.47
CA MET A 10 9.17 -23.06 -10.18
C MET A 10 8.82 -23.28 -11.65
N THR A 11 9.46 -24.24 -12.31
CA THR A 11 9.18 -24.58 -13.72
C THR A 11 7.81 -25.23 -13.92
N ALA A 12 7.28 -25.90 -12.90
CA ALA A 12 5.94 -26.48 -12.92
C ALA A 12 4.83 -25.40 -12.94
N VAL A 13 5.07 -24.26 -12.28
CA VAL A 13 4.12 -23.14 -12.21
C VAL A 13 4.32 -22.15 -13.37
N LEU A 14 5.57 -21.76 -13.64
CA LEU A 14 5.90 -20.74 -14.65
C LEU A 14 6.05 -21.31 -16.06
N GLY A 15 6.24 -22.62 -16.19
CA GLY A 15 6.59 -23.28 -17.44
C GLY A 15 8.10 -23.27 -17.73
N PRO A 16 8.51 -23.72 -18.93
CA PRO A 16 9.90 -23.69 -19.35
C PRO A 16 10.41 -22.25 -19.46
N LYS A 17 11.63 -22.01 -19.00
CA LYS A 17 12.25 -20.69 -19.00
C LYS A 17 12.44 -20.13 -20.42
N PRO A 18 11.89 -18.95 -20.76
CA PRO A 18 12.17 -18.26 -22.01
C PRO A 18 13.47 -17.44 -21.92
N VAL A 19 13.94 -16.92 -23.06
CA VAL A 19 15.02 -15.92 -23.08
C VAL A 19 14.51 -14.62 -22.47
N LEU A 20 15.16 -14.15 -21.40
CA LEU A 20 14.82 -12.91 -20.71
C LEU A 20 15.53 -11.72 -21.36
N LYS A 21 14.87 -10.55 -21.37
CA LYS A 21 15.49 -9.29 -21.82
C LYS A 21 16.34 -8.71 -20.70
N GLU A 22 17.48 -8.11 -21.05
CA GLU A 22 18.24 -7.29 -20.11
C GLU A 22 17.49 -5.99 -19.83
N GLY A 23 17.49 -5.56 -18.57
CA GLY A 23 16.93 -4.27 -18.17
C GLY A 23 17.92 -3.14 -18.41
N THR A 24 17.40 -1.91 -18.53
CA THR A 24 18.20 -0.69 -18.64
C THR A 24 17.99 0.22 -17.42
N SER A 25 19.02 1.00 -17.07
CA SER A 25 18.90 1.96 -15.96
C SER A 25 17.83 3.02 -16.16
N GLU A 26 17.50 3.35 -17.42
CA GLU A 26 16.45 4.31 -17.75
C GLU A 26 15.06 3.74 -17.43
N GLU A 27 14.81 2.47 -17.77
CA GLU A 27 13.57 1.76 -17.43
C GLU A 27 13.39 1.65 -15.92
N ASP A 28 14.47 1.37 -15.18
CA ASP A 28 14.44 1.29 -13.71
C ASP A 28 14.02 2.63 -13.08
N ILE A 29 14.63 3.75 -13.52
CA ILE A 29 14.29 5.09 -13.01
C ILE A 29 12.81 5.42 -13.27
N VAL A 30 12.31 5.11 -14.47
CA VAL A 30 10.91 5.37 -14.84
C VAL A 30 9.95 4.51 -14.01
N ALA A 31 10.29 3.23 -13.81
CA ALA A 31 9.49 2.34 -12.99
C ALA A 31 9.44 2.81 -11.53
N ASP A 32 10.57 3.21 -10.96
CA ASP A 32 10.66 3.72 -9.58
C ASP A 32 9.84 5.00 -9.40
N GLN A 33 9.95 5.96 -10.32
CA GLN A 33 9.16 7.18 -10.29
C GLN A 33 7.66 6.89 -10.34
N LYS A 34 7.24 5.97 -11.22
CA LYS A 34 5.85 5.57 -11.35
C LYS A 34 5.33 4.88 -10.09
N ASN A 35 6.14 4.00 -9.49
CA ASN A 35 5.79 3.31 -8.25
C ASN A 35 5.71 4.27 -7.07
N ALA A 36 6.60 5.25 -7.00
CA ALA A 36 6.61 6.28 -5.96
C ALA A 36 5.30 7.09 -5.94
N ILE A 37 4.84 7.55 -7.11
CA ILE A 37 3.63 8.38 -7.25
C ILE A 37 2.32 7.59 -7.20
N ALA A 38 2.36 6.26 -7.34
CA ALA A 38 1.17 5.42 -7.34
C ALA A 38 0.55 5.25 -5.94
N ALA A 39 1.31 5.55 -4.88
CA ALA A 39 0.87 5.38 -3.51
C ALA A 39 0.59 6.73 -2.84
N VAL A 40 -0.59 6.85 -2.22
CA VAL A 40 -1.03 8.06 -1.51
C VAL A 40 -1.43 7.69 -0.08
N LEU A 41 -1.02 8.50 0.90
CA LEU A 41 -1.35 8.29 2.32
C LEU A 41 -2.40 9.31 2.78
N TYR A 42 -3.50 8.80 3.33
CA TYR A 42 -4.59 9.58 3.89
C TYR A 42 -4.76 9.30 5.38
N LYS A 43 -5.24 10.30 6.11
CA LYS A 43 -5.61 10.23 7.52
C LYS A 43 -7.12 10.33 7.67
N VAL A 44 -7.68 9.45 8.50
CA VAL A 44 -9.08 9.42 8.90
C VAL A 44 -9.14 9.75 10.39
N SER A 45 -9.72 10.90 10.72
CA SER A 45 -9.72 11.44 12.08
C SER A 45 -11.00 12.22 12.37
N ASP A 46 -11.52 12.11 13.59
CA ASP A 46 -12.66 12.90 14.07
C ASP A 46 -12.28 13.98 15.11
N MET A 47 -10.99 14.20 15.34
CA MET A 47 -10.45 15.16 16.32
C MET A 47 -11.01 16.59 16.19
N THR A 48 -11.48 16.99 15.01
CA THR A 48 -12.11 18.31 14.77
C THR A 48 -13.59 18.37 15.17
N GLY A 49 -14.13 17.31 15.78
CA GLY A 49 -15.55 17.14 16.12
C GLY A 49 -16.40 16.58 14.97
N LYS A 50 -15.81 16.34 13.80
CA LYS A 50 -16.43 15.67 12.64
C LYS A 50 -15.41 14.76 11.97
N MET A 51 -15.90 13.65 11.42
CA MET A 51 -15.08 12.72 10.65
C MET A 51 -14.51 13.41 9.40
N SER A 52 -13.19 13.35 9.23
CA SER A 52 -12.47 14.00 8.15
C SER A 52 -11.49 13.03 7.47
N LEU A 53 -11.34 13.17 6.16
CA LEU A 53 -10.35 12.47 5.35
C LEU A 53 -9.35 13.50 4.83
N THR A 54 -8.10 13.44 5.29
CA THR A 54 -7.06 14.40 4.92
C THR A 54 -5.94 13.67 4.18
N LYS A 55 -5.51 14.19 3.04
CA LYS A 55 -4.33 13.67 2.34
C LYS A 55 -3.07 14.13 3.07
N VAL A 56 -2.25 13.20 3.56
CA VAL A 56 -1.04 13.47 4.33
C VAL A 56 0.21 13.42 3.46
N SER A 57 0.23 12.56 2.44
CA SER A 57 1.33 12.48 1.47
C SER A 57 0.86 11.99 0.12
N GLU A 58 1.40 12.59 -0.94
CA GLU A 58 1.01 12.36 -2.34
C GLU A 58 1.86 11.29 -3.05
N SER A 59 3.01 10.93 -2.47
CA SER A 59 3.91 9.91 -3.03
C SER A 59 4.74 9.26 -1.92
N SER A 60 5.14 8.02 -2.17
CA SER A 60 6.06 7.25 -1.32
C SER A 60 7.53 7.53 -1.72
N PRO A 61 8.51 7.32 -0.82
CA PRO A 61 8.39 6.75 0.52
C PRO A 61 7.81 7.73 1.56
N PHE A 62 6.92 7.23 2.41
CA PHE A 62 6.34 7.94 3.54
C PHE A 62 7.24 7.88 4.78
N LEU A 63 6.97 8.72 5.78
CA LEU A 63 7.64 8.67 7.08
C LEU A 63 6.78 7.90 8.08
N GLN A 64 7.38 6.99 8.86
CA GLN A 64 6.64 6.22 9.88
C GLN A 64 5.93 7.15 10.89
N ASP A 65 6.54 8.29 11.23
CA ASP A 65 5.99 9.30 12.15
C ASP A 65 4.70 9.98 11.64
N GLN A 66 4.34 9.81 10.37
CA GLN A 66 3.05 10.26 9.85
C GLN A 66 1.90 9.41 10.37
N LEU A 67 2.16 8.16 10.80
CA LEU A 67 1.15 7.26 11.36
C LEU A 67 0.93 7.57 12.85
N ILE A 68 -0.04 8.45 13.11
CA ILE A 68 -0.40 8.87 14.46
C ILE A 68 -1.25 7.78 15.14
N THR A 69 -0.83 7.38 16.34
CA THR A 69 -1.46 6.28 17.11
C THR A 69 -2.94 6.51 17.44
N ASP A 70 -3.34 7.77 17.53
CA ASP A 70 -4.70 8.19 17.87
C ASP A 70 -5.65 8.20 16.67
N ASP A 71 -5.18 7.98 15.44
CA ASP A 71 -5.98 8.08 14.20
C ASP A 71 -5.90 6.79 13.36
N CYS A 72 -6.77 6.69 12.35
CA CYS A 72 -6.66 5.67 11.31
C CYS A 72 -6.06 6.26 10.01
N PHE A 73 -5.42 5.40 9.22
CA PHE A 73 -4.79 5.81 7.95
C PHE A 73 -5.16 4.88 6.81
N ILE A 74 -5.20 5.43 5.61
CA ILE A 74 -5.43 4.68 4.37
C ILE A 74 -4.23 4.90 3.48
N LEU A 75 -3.52 3.82 3.16
CA LEU A 75 -2.51 3.81 2.12
C LEU A 75 -3.17 3.28 0.85
N ASP A 76 -3.46 4.20 -0.06
CA ASP A 76 -4.03 3.87 -1.36
C ASP A 76 -2.91 3.51 -2.34
N ASN A 77 -2.87 2.25 -2.76
CA ASN A 77 -2.05 1.74 -3.85
C ASN A 77 -2.95 0.94 -4.83
N GLY A 78 -4.18 1.42 -5.02
CA GLY A 78 -5.22 0.72 -5.77
C GLY A 78 -4.89 0.51 -7.25
N GLN A 79 -4.01 1.33 -7.83
CA GLN A 79 -3.47 1.10 -9.19
C GLN A 79 -2.74 -0.24 -9.31
N HIS A 80 -2.19 -0.74 -8.20
CA HIS A 80 -1.55 -2.06 -8.10
C HIS A 80 -2.41 -3.08 -7.34
N GLY A 81 -3.72 -2.81 -7.22
CA GLY A 81 -4.71 -3.75 -6.69
C GLY A 81 -4.66 -3.95 -5.17
N LYS A 82 -4.04 -3.04 -4.40
CA LYS A 82 -4.00 -3.11 -2.94
C LYS A 82 -4.26 -1.76 -2.28
N ILE A 83 -5.15 -1.74 -1.30
CA ILE A 83 -5.37 -0.60 -0.40
C ILE A 83 -5.15 -1.13 1.02
N PHE A 84 -4.46 -0.36 1.86
CA PHE A 84 -4.19 -0.74 3.24
C PHE A 84 -4.92 0.21 4.20
N VAL A 85 -5.57 -0.36 5.20
CA VAL A 85 -6.18 0.39 6.31
C VAL A 85 -5.33 0.16 7.54
N TRP A 86 -4.55 1.15 7.94
CA TRP A 86 -3.78 1.11 9.17
C TRP A 86 -4.60 1.66 10.33
N LYS A 87 -4.71 0.90 11.41
CA LYS A 87 -5.50 1.24 12.60
C LYS A 87 -4.57 1.58 13.76
N GLY A 88 -4.56 2.84 14.17
CA GLY A 88 -3.84 3.27 15.37
C GLY A 88 -4.37 2.56 16.61
N LEU A 89 -3.49 2.28 17.57
CA LEU A 89 -3.86 1.59 18.82
C LEU A 89 -4.90 2.37 19.64
N LYS A 90 -4.93 3.69 19.51
CA LYS A 90 -5.82 4.58 20.26
C LYS A 90 -6.94 5.18 19.40
N ALA A 91 -6.99 4.84 18.11
CA ALA A 91 -8.04 5.27 17.21
C ALA A 91 -9.39 4.73 17.66
N ASN A 92 -10.42 5.58 17.60
CA ASN A 92 -11.74 5.21 18.11
C ASN A 92 -12.53 4.35 17.11
N GLU A 93 -13.64 3.75 17.55
CA GLU A 93 -14.43 2.86 16.70
C GLU A 93 -15.01 3.58 15.48
N GLN A 94 -15.39 4.85 15.62
CA GLN A 94 -15.95 5.65 14.54
C GLN A 94 -14.93 5.87 13.42
N GLU A 95 -13.68 6.18 13.77
CA GLU A 95 -12.55 6.34 12.83
C GLU A 95 -12.21 5.02 12.15
N GLN A 96 -12.19 3.92 12.90
CA GLN A 96 -11.92 2.60 12.34
C GLN A 96 -12.98 2.20 11.31
N GLN A 97 -14.26 2.41 11.62
CA GLN A 97 -15.36 2.13 10.70
C GLN A 97 -15.37 3.09 9.49
N ALA A 98 -15.04 4.36 9.71
CA ALA A 98 -14.91 5.33 8.63
C ALA A 98 -13.77 4.95 7.68
N ALA A 99 -12.62 4.53 8.19
CA ALA A 99 -11.47 4.14 7.38
C ALA A 99 -11.77 2.94 6.48
N LEU A 100 -12.51 1.94 6.99
CA LEU A 100 -12.97 0.81 6.18
C LEU A 100 -13.89 1.25 5.04
N ARG A 101 -14.91 2.06 5.35
CA ARG A 101 -15.84 2.58 4.32
C ARG A 101 -15.13 3.42 3.28
N VAL A 102 -14.18 4.26 3.70
CA VAL A 102 -13.41 5.08 2.75
C VAL A 102 -12.55 4.19 1.85
N ALA A 103 -11.88 3.17 2.40
CA ALA A 103 -11.08 2.25 1.59
C ALA A 103 -11.92 1.48 0.54
N GLU A 104 -13.13 1.03 0.91
CA GLU A 104 -14.07 0.42 -0.03
C GLU A 104 -14.56 1.43 -1.08
N ASN A 105 -14.86 2.66 -0.66
CA ASN A 105 -15.29 3.72 -1.57
C ASN A 105 -14.20 4.10 -2.58
N PHE A 106 -12.91 4.05 -2.20
CA PHE A 106 -11.82 4.33 -3.14
C PHE A 106 -11.83 3.39 -4.34
N ILE A 107 -12.16 2.11 -4.15
CA ILE A 107 -12.22 1.13 -5.25
C ILE A 107 -13.18 1.61 -6.35
N SER A 108 -14.36 2.10 -5.95
CA SER A 108 -15.36 2.59 -6.91
C SER A 108 -15.06 4.00 -7.41
N GLN A 109 -14.69 4.94 -6.53
CA GLN A 109 -14.49 6.34 -6.87
C GLN A 109 -13.27 6.56 -7.78
N MET A 110 -12.19 5.83 -7.56
CA MET A 110 -10.97 5.90 -8.37
C MET A 110 -11.01 4.92 -9.55
N ASN A 111 -12.11 4.18 -9.73
CA ASN A 111 -12.29 3.19 -10.79
C ASN A 111 -11.18 2.12 -10.80
N TYR A 112 -10.82 1.61 -9.62
CA TYR A 112 -9.86 0.51 -9.48
C TYR A 112 -10.49 -0.84 -9.85
N PRO A 113 -9.67 -1.86 -10.20
CA PRO A 113 -10.16 -3.21 -10.44
C PRO A 113 -10.99 -3.74 -9.26
N GLN A 114 -12.10 -4.43 -9.54
CA GLN A 114 -13.01 -4.93 -8.50
C GLN A 114 -12.36 -5.99 -7.57
N ASN A 115 -11.29 -6.63 -8.03
CA ASN A 115 -10.47 -7.55 -7.22
C ASN A 115 -9.39 -6.84 -6.39
N THR A 116 -9.42 -5.50 -6.30
CA THR A 116 -8.54 -4.73 -5.42
C THR A 116 -8.75 -5.17 -3.98
N GLN A 117 -7.66 -5.54 -3.31
CA GLN A 117 -7.71 -6.07 -1.96
C GLN A 117 -7.59 -4.94 -0.94
N VAL A 118 -8.50 -4.91 0.04
CA VAL A 118 -8.37 -4.08 1.23
C VAL A 118 -7.73 -4.89 2.34
N GLN A 119 -6.54 -4.50 2.79
CA GLN A 119 -5.83 -5.15 3.89
C GLN A 119 -5.89 -4.30 5.15
N ILE A 120 -6.45 -4.85 6.22
CA ILE A 120 -6.57 -4.17 7.52
C ILE A 120 -5.34 -4.53 8.37
N LEU A 121 -4.66 -3.50 8.91
CA LEU A 121 -3.42 -3.61 9.63
C LEU A 121 -3.51 -2.88 10.98
N PRO A 122 -3.63 -3.60 12.10
CA PRO A 122 -3.44 -3.01 13.41
C PRO A 122 -2.01 -2.50 13.57
N GLN A 123 -1.83 -1.36 14.22
CA GLN A 123 -0.51 -0.83 14.57
C GLN A 123 0.34 -1.89 15.31
N GLY A 124 1.59 -2.05 14.87
CA GLY A 124 2.53 -3.07 15.35
C GLY A 124 2.33 -4.47 14.72
N ARG A 125 1.35 -4.64 13.83
CA ARG A 125 1.09 -5.88 13.07
C ARG A 125 1.10 -5.63 11.56
N GLU A 126 1.87 -4.65 11.11
CA GLU A 126 1.96 -4.27 9.70
C GLU A 126 2.70 -5.34 8.88
N SER A 127 2.21 -5.59 7.66
CA SER A 127 2.84 -6.51 6.72
C SER A 127 4.08 -5.91 6.08
N LEU A 128 5.00 -6.75 5.58
CA LEU A 128 6.17 -6.27 4.83
C LEU A 128 5.77 -5.46 3.59
N LEU A 129 4.67 -5.85 2.92
CA LEU A 129 4.12 -5.13 1.77
C LEU A 129 3.63 -3.73 2.11
N PHE A 130 3.21 -3.48 3.35
CA PHE A 130 2.87 -2.13 3.80
C PHE A 130 4.12 -1.34 4.15
N LYS A 131 5.06 -1.95 4.87
CA LYS A 131 6.28 -1.30 5.35
C LYS A 131 7.19 -0.83 4.21
N GLN A 132 7.17 -1.46 3.04
CA GLN A 132 7.97 -1.06 1.87
C GLN A 132 7.71 0.38 1.40
N PHE A 133 6.52 0.92 1.69
CA PHE A 133 6.15 2.29 1.30
C PHE A 133 6.73 3.35 2.23
N PHE A 134 7.45 2.96 3.28
CA PHE A 134 7.99 3.87 4.28
C PHE A 134 9.52 3.83 4.28
N THR A 135 10.14 4.99 4.44
CA THR A 135 11.58 5.07 4.66
C THR A 135 11.93 4.73 6.10
N ASN A 136 13.00 3.94 6.28
CA ASN A 136 13.58 3.60 7.59
C ASN A 136 12.59 3.04 8.62
N TRP A 137 11.64 2.20 8.20
CA TRP A 137 10.67 1.57 9.10
C TRP A 137 11.34 0.80 10.24
N LYS A 138 10.94 1.06 11.49
CA LYS A 138 11.40 0.35 12.69
C LYS A 138 10.33 -0.56 13.29
#